data_AF-A0A6B3I753-F1
#
_entry.id   AF-A0A6B3I753-F1
#
_cell.length_a   1.000
_cell.length_b   1.000
_cell.length_c   1.000
_cell.angle_alpha   90.00
_cell.angle_beta   90.00
_cell.angle_gamma   90.00
#
_symmetry.space_group_name_H-M   'P 1'
#
loop_
_entity.id
_entity.type
_entity.pdbx_description
1 polymer ?
#
loop_
_entity_poly.entity_id
_entity_poly.type
_entity_poly.pdbx_seq_one_letter_code
_entity_poly.pdbx_strand_id
1 'polypeptide(L)' 'YSRQFSMPLTQVASMANLVQSGIASAERIFELLDAEEQGADPVDGEPPKELLGRVSLEKVSFRYDPEKPLIEDLS' A
#
# COMPACT_ATOMS: atom_id res chain seq x y z
N TYR A 1 -51.91 8.14 8.74
CA TYR A 1 -50.94 8.04 9.85
C TYR A 1 -49.88 6.94 9.66
N SER A 2 -50.19 5.67 9.35
CA SER A 2 -49.13 4.65 9.22
C SER A 2 -48.10 4.91 8.10
N ARG A 3 -48.51 5.51 6.97
CA ARG A 3 -47.59 5.92 5.89
C ARG A 3 -46.63 7.06 6.24
N GLN A 4 -46.93 7.86 7.28
CA GLN A 4 -46.04 8.93 7.73
C GLN A 4 -44.89 8.41 8.60
N PHE A 5 -44.94 7.16 9.08
CA PHE A 5 -43.89 6.54 9.89
C PHE A 5 -42.87 5.73 9.09
N SER A 6 -43.23 5.24 7.90
CA SER A 6 -42.31 4.45 7.07
C SER A 6 -41.19 5.30 6.44
N MET A 7 -41.48 6.54 6.03
CA MET A 7 -40.48 7.44 5.42
C MET A 7 -39.30 7.77 6.36
N PRO A 8 -39.52 8.16 7.63
CA PRO A 8 -38.41 8.37 8.58
C PRO A 8 -37.57 7.11 8.79
N LEU A 9 -38.19 5.93 8.87
CA LEU A 9 -37.48 4.67 9.06
C LEU A 9 -36.59 4.33 7.86
N THR A 10 -37.10 4.51 6.63
CA THR A 10 -36.30 4.34 5.42
C THR A 10 -35.12 5.31 5.38
N GLN A 11 -35.30 6.57 5.79
CA GLN A 11 -34.21 7.54 5.85
C GLN A 11 -33.12 7.12 6.84
N VAL A 12 -33.49 6.65 8.05
CA VAL A 12 -32.52 6.13 9.03
C VAL A 12 -31.79 4.90 8.48
N ALA A 13 -32.49 3.98 7.82
CA ALA A 13 -31.87 2.82 7.19
C ALA A 13 -30.87 3.22 6.08
N SER A 14 -31.21 4.23 5.26
CA SER A 14 -30.29 4.77 4.26
C SER A 14 -29.06 5.42 4.89
N MET A 15 -29.23 6.17 5.98
CA MET A 15 -28.10 6.76 6.73
C MET A 15 -27.23 5.68 7.37
N ALA A 16 -27.82 4.58 7.86
CA ALA A 16 -27.06 3.47 8.40
C ALA A 16 -26.15 2.81 7.35
N ASN A 17 -26.60 2.71 6.11
CA ASN A 17 -25.76 2.22 5.00
C ASN A 17 -24.57 3.17 4.74
N LEU A 18 -24.82 4.48 4.75
CA LEU A 18 -23.76 5.49 4.58
C LEU A 18 -22.73 5.43 5.72
N VAL A 19 -23.19 5.35 6.97
CA VAL A 19 -22.31 5.24 8.14
C VAL A 19 -21.48 3.96 8.07
N GLN A 20 -22.10 2.81 7.75
CA GLN A 20 -21.36 1.55 7.58
C GLN A 20 -20.28 1.65 6.50
N SER A 21 -20.60 2.25 5.35
CA SER A 21 -19.60 2.48 4.29
C SER A 21 -18.50 3.45 4.72
N GLY A 22 -18.84 4.45 5.53
CA GLY A 22 -17.89 5.41 6.10
C GLY A 22 -16.92 4.76 7.08
N ILE A 23 -17.40 3.85 7.94
CA ILE A 23 -16.55 3.08 8.85
C ILE A 23 -15.55 2.22 8.07
N ALA A 24 -16.02 1.44 7.09
CA ALA A 24 -15.13 0.61 6.26
C ALA A 24 -14.09 1.44 5.49
N SER A 25 -14.47 2.64 5.03
CA SER A 25 -13.55 3.56 4.37
C SER A 25 -12.52 4.15 5.35
N ALA A 26 -12.95 4.47 6.57
CA ALA A 26 -12.09 4.96 7.63
C ALA A 26 -11.07 3.89 8.04
N GLU A 27 -11.48 2.63 8.19
CA GLU A 27 -10.56 1.51 8.48
C GLU A 27 -9.42 1.46 7.47
N ARG A 28 -9.72 1.57 6.16
CA ARG A 28 -8.69 1.58 5.12
C ARG A 28 -7.76 2.80 5.17
N ILE A 29 -8.29 3.97 5.53
CA ILE A 29 -7.48 5.18 5.70
C ILE A 29 -6.54 5.02 6.90
N PHE A 30 -7.05 4.56 8.04
CA PHE A 30 -6.24 4.34 9.23
C PHE A 30 -5.20 3.24 9.01
N GLU A 31 -5.57 2.15 8.32
CA GLU A 31 -4.62 1.09 7.95
C GLU A 31 -3.46 1.62 7.09
N LEU A 32 -3.73 2.57 6.19
CA LEU A 32 -2.68 3.25 5.42
C LEU A 32 -1.84 4.19 6.30
N LEU A 33 -2.46 4.93 7.21
CA LEU A 33 -1.77 5.87 8.11
C LEU A 33 -0.90 5.15 9.14
N ASP A 34 -1.30 3.94 9.55
CA ASP A 34 -0.59 3.10 10.52
C ASP A 34 0.45 2.18 9.83
N ALA A 35 0.48 2.13 8.50
CA ALA A 35 1.47 1.34 7.77
C ALA A 35 2.89 1.84 8.07
N GLU A 36 3.86 0.92 8.12
CA GLU A 36 5.26 1.29 8.33
C GLU A 36 5.74 2.24 7.23
N GLU A 37 6.30 3.38 7.63
CA GLU A 37 6.96 4.28 6.71
C GLU A 37 8.17 3.60 6.09
N GLN A 38 8.43 3.89 4.81
CA GLN A 38 9.67 3.46 4.19
C GLN A 38 10.84 4.11 4.93
N GLY A 39 11.82 3.29 5.31
CA GLY A 39 13.06 3.78 5.91
C GLY A 39 13.75 4.77 4.98
N ALA A 40 14.54 5.69 5.56
CA ALA A 40 15.36 6.59 4.78
C ALA A 40 16.29 5.82 3.84
N ASP A 41 16.51 6.36 2.65
CA ASP A 41 17.53 5.84 1.76
C ASP A 41 18.89 5.84 2.49
N PRO A 42 19.74 4.82 2.24
CA PRO A 42 21.10 4.85 2.73
C PRO A 42 21.80 6.12 2.21
N VAL A 43 22.81 6.58 2.95
CA VAL A 43 23.60 7.76 2.56
C VAL A 43 24.08 7.59 1.12
N ASP A 44 23.84 8.60 0.29
CA ASP A 44 24.28 8.60 -1.11
C ASP A 44 25.76 8.22 -1.20
N GLY A 45 26.05 7.20 -2.02
CA GLY A 45 27.42 6.84 -2.34
C GLY A 45 28.11 7.93 -3.15
N GLU A 46 29.44 7.99 -3.08
CA GLU A 46 30.19 8.86 -3.98
C GLU A 46 29.98 8.41 -5.44
N PRO A 47 29.59 9.33 -6.34
CA PRO A 47 29.44 9.00 -7.74
C PRO A 47 30.81 8.63 -8.35
N PRO A 48 30.83 7.75 -9.37
CA PRO A 48 32.07 7.44 -10.08
C PRO A 48 32.69 8.70 -10.67
N LYS A 49 34.01 8.86 -10.52
CA LYS A 49 34.76 9.99 -11.10
C LYS A 49 34.69 10.01 -12.63
N GLU A 50 34.58 8.83 -13.24
CA GLU A 50 34.45 8.65 -14.69
C GLU A 50 33.41 7.57 -14.99
N LEU A 51 32.60 7.78 -16.03
CA LEU A 51 31.59 6.83 -16.49
C LEU A 51 32.14 6.06 -17.70
N LEU A 52 32.47 4.78 -17.49
CA LEU A 52 33.02 3.91 -18.53
C LEU A 52 31.96 3.24 -19.41
N GLY A 53 30.67 3.42 -19.11
CA GLY A 53 29.56 2.82 -19.87
C GLY A 53 29.44 1.30 -19.78
N ARG A 54 30.24 0.66 -18.92
CA ARG A 54 30.19 -0.79 -18.67
C ARG A 54 29.27 -1.09 -17.49
N VAL A 55 28.30 -1.97 -17.70
CA VAL A 55 27.43 -2.51 -16.65
C VAL A 55 27.68 -4.01 -16.56
N SER A 56 27.99 -4.50 -15.36
CA SER A 56 28.05 -5.93 -15.05
C SER A 56 27.10 -6.26 -13.90
N LEU A 57 26.54 -7.45 -13.95
CA LEU A 57 25.85 -8.08 -12.83
C LEU A 57 26.85 -9.07 -12.26
N GLU A 58 27.01 -9.13 -10.93
CA GLU A 58 27.95 -10.06 -10.31
C GLU A 58 27.24 -10.77 -9.16
N LYS A 59 26.97 -12.07 -9.34
CA LYS A 59 26.31 -12.94 -8.34
C LYS A 59 25.01 -12.36 -7.80
N VAL A 60 24.24 -11.72 -8.67
CA VAL A 60 22.99 -11.06 -8.29
C VAL A 60 21.93 -12.12 -8.00
N SER A 61 21.34 -12.02 -6.81
CA SER A 61 20.18 -12.81 -6.42
C SER A 61 19.04 -11.88 -6.03
N PHE A 62 17.83 -12.17 -6.50
CA PHE A 62 16.67 -11.31 -6.32
C PHE A 62 15.41 -12.14 -6.08
N ARG A 63 14.55 -11.64 -5.21
CA ARG A 63 13.26 -12.24 -4.85
C ARG A 63 12.28 -11.13 -4.48
N TYR A 64 11.02 -11.23 -4.92
CA TYR A 64 9.94 -10.34 -4.47
C TYR A 64 9.39 -10.76 -3.12
N ASP A 65 9.33 -12.07 -2.89
CA ASP A 65 8.87 -12.70 -1.65
C ASP A 65 10.08 -13.44 -1.07
N PRO A 66 10.43 -13.24 0.23
CA PRO A 66 11.55 -13.92 0.88
C PRO A 66 11.55 -15.44 0.67
N GLU A 67 10.37 -16.04 0.63
CA GLU A 67 10.16 -17.49 0.55
C GLU A 67 10.13 -18.01 -0.90
N LYS A 68 10.12 -17.13 -1.90
CA LYS A 68 10.06 -17.51 -3.32
C LYS A 68 11.25 -16.93 -4.09
N PRO A 69 12.36 -17.67 -4.24
CA PRO A 69 13.48 -17.23 -5.06
C PRO A 69 13.03 -17.00 -6.51
N LEU A 70 13.58 -15.96 -7.16
CA LEU A 70 13.29 -15.64 -8.56
C LEU A 70 14.54 -15.62 -9.44
N ILE A 71 15.57 -14.89 -9.03
CA ILE A 71 16.89 -14.86 -9.66
C ILE A 71 17.90 -15.35 -8.64
N GLU A 72 18.77 -16.27 -9.05
CA GLU A 72 19.85 -16.79 -8.23
C GLU A 72 21.16 -16.77 -9.03
N ASP A 73 22.21 -16.25 -8.40
CA ASP A 73 23.60 -16.24 -8.90
C ASP A 73 23.80 -15.73 -10.35
N LEU A 74 23.10 -14.65 -10.73
CA LEU A 74 23.23 -14.04 -12.06
C LEU A 74 24.55 -13.27 -12.17
N SER A 75 25.37 -13.61 -13.18
CA SER A 75 26.66 -12.99 -13.51
C SER A 75 26.83 -12.74 -15.01
#